data_AF-A0A0C1INK1-F1
#
_entry.id   AF-A0A0C1INK1-F1
#
_cell.length_a   1.000
_cell.length_b   1.000
_cell.length_c   1.000
_cell.angle_alpha   90.00
_cell.angle_beta   90.00
_cell.angle_gamma   90.00
#
_symmetry.space_group_name_H-M   'P 1'
#
loop_
_entity.id
_entity.type
_entity.pdbx_description
1 polymer ?
#
loop_
_entity_poly.entity_id
_entity_poly.type
_entity_poly.pdbx_seq_one_letter_code
_entity_poly.pdbx_strand_id
1 'polypeptide(L)'
;MNTKQIMIVAGPESRINEFPLWSGLSNTYIITFADTDERAIEMAHSKHFDLVIADETDMEINVRKLSAVLPVLQAETDMITYNGGSFAELNQNIRQHFITKRNERIMRFLVLDSSGSHAEWNDFPAFSAN
;
A
#
# COMPACT_ATOMS: atom_id res chain seq x y z
N MET A 1 16.91 4.90 -5.76
CA MET A 1 15.70 4.11 -6.08
C MET A 1 15.18 3.55 -4.78
N ASN A 2 13.98 3.94 -4.32
CA ASN A 2 13.37 3.31 -3.14
C ASN A 2 12.82 1.95 -3.56
N THR A 3 13.47 0.89 -3.12
CA THR A 3 12.99 -0.48 -3.30
C THR A 3 11.70 -0.65 -2.49
N LYS A 4 10.63 -1.08 -3.17
CA LYS A 4 9.31 -1.23 -2.56
C LYS A 4 9.27 -2.42 -1.62
N GLN A 5 8.71 -2.22 -0.42
CA GLN A 5 8.59 -3.22 0.63
C GLN A 5 7.18 -3.79 0.61
N ILE A 6 7.05 -5.09 0.41
CA ILE A 6 5.78 -5.81 0.46
C ILE A 6 5.81 -6.79 1.62
N MET A 7 4.80 -6.75 2.47
CA MET A 7 4.56 -7.78 3.47
C MET A 7 3.50 -8.76 2.96
N ILE A 8 3.75 -10.05 3.08
CA ILE A 8 2.76 -11.10 2.81
C ILE A 8 2.40 -11.75 4.13
N VAL A 9 1.12 -11.77 4.47
CA VAL A 9 0.58 -12.40 5.67
C VAL A 9 -0.16 -13.66 5.25
N ALA A 10 0.45 -14.80 5.50
CA ALA A 10 -0.06 -16.12 5.14
C ALA A 10 0.56 -17.16 6.07
N GLY A 11 -0.23 -18.12 6.51
CA GLY A 11 0.21 -19.19 7.39
C GLY A 11 1.27 -20.10 6.76
N PRO A 12 1.92 -20.93 7.58
CA PRO A 12 3.04 -21.75 7.17
C PRO A 12 2.69 -22.77 6.07
N GLU A 13 1.47 -23.30 6.05
CA GLU A 13 1.03 -24.25 5.02
C GLU A 13 0.79 -23.57 3.67
N SER A 14 0.12 -22.41 3.65
CA SER A 14 -0.04 -21.58 2.44
C SER A 14 1.32 -21.13 1.90
N ARG A 15 2.26 -20.79 2.79
CA ARG A 15 3.61 -20.40 2.39
C ARG A 15 4.33 -21.50 1.64
N ILE A 16 4.23 -22.77 2.05
CA ILE A 16 4.96 -23.89 1.43
C ILE A 16 4.40 -24.22 0.04
N ASN A 17 3.08 -24.19 -0.11
CA ASN A 17 2.42 -24.55 -1.37
C ASN A 17 2.51 -23.44 -2.41
N GLU A 18 2.55 -22.18 -1.98
CA GLU A 18 2.59 -21.01 -2.88
C GLU A 18 3.97 -20.32 -2.94
N PHE A 19 4.99 -20.79 -2.19
CA PHE A 19 6.34 -20.21 -2.16
C PHE A 19 6.95 -19.88 -3.54
N PRO A 20 6.85 -20.78 -4.55
CA PRO A 20 7.39 -20.52 -5.88
C PRO A 20 6.72 -19.32 -6.55
N LEU A 21 5.44 -19.07 -6.26
CA LEU A 21 4.67 -17.97 -6.84
C LEU A 21 5.18 -16.63 -6.29
N TRP A 22 5.32 -16.53 -4.97
CA TRP A 22 5.82 -15.33 -4.31
C TRP A 22 7.26 -14.97 -4.68
N SER A 23 8.09 -15.97 -5.00
CA SER A 23 9.47 -15.78 -5.49
C SER A 23 9.55 -15.04 -6.84
N GLY A 24 8.48 -15.07 -7.65
CA GLY A 24 8.41 -14.29 -8.89
C GLY A 24 8.38 -12.78 -8.66
N LEU A 25 7.87 -12.34 -7.49
CA LEU A 25 7.77 -10.93 -7.11
C LEU A 25 9.08 -10.40 -6.48
N SER A 26 9.94 -11.27 -5.94
CA SER A 26 11.16 -10.85 -5.24
C SER A 26 12.22 -10.25 -6.15
N ASN A 27 12.09 -10.40 -7.47
CA ASN A 27 12.97 -9.76 -8.44
C ASN A 27 12.75 -8.25 -8.57
N THR A 28 11.58 -7.74 -8.14
CA THR A 28 11.20 -6.33 -8.25
C THR A 28 10.92 -5.68 -6.89
N TYR A 29 10.53 -6.47 -5.90
CA TYR A 29 10.08 -6.00 -4.59
C TYR A 29 10.85 -6.70 -3.47
N ILE A 30 11.07 -6.02 -2.35
CA ILE A 30 11.56 -6.68 -1.13
C ILE A 30 10.35 -7.27 -0.42
N ILE A 31 10.33 -8.59 -0.34
CA ILE A 31 9.23 -9.35 0.25
C ILE A 31 9.61 -9.76 1.67
N THR A 32 8.72 -9.49 2.61
CA THR A 32 8.81 -9.97 3.99
C THR A 32 7.56 -10.80 4.27
N PHE A 33 7.70 -11.94 4.94
CA PHE A 33 6.56 -12.77 5.27
C PHE A 33 6.26 -12.74 6.77
N ALA A 34 4.97 -12.61 7.09
CA ALA A 34 4.41 -12.84 8.42
C ALA A 34 3.54 -14.10 8.35
N ASP A 35 3.72 -14.99 9.31
CA ASP A 35 3.03 -16.27 9.46
C ASP A 35 1.73 -16.15 10.26
N THR A 36 1.56 -15.08 11.05
CA THR A 36 0.32 -14.76 11.74
C THR A 36 -0.02 -13.28 11.61
N ASP A 37 -1.27 -12.93 11.91
CA ASP A 37 -1.73 -11.54 11.99
C ASP A 37 -1.07 -10.77 13.14
N GLU A 38 -0.81 -11.37 14.31
CA GLU A 38 -0.01 -10.72 15.35
C GLU A 38 1.40 -10.41 14.86
N ARG A 39 2.04 -11.36 14.18
CA ARG A 39 3.40 -11.17 13.70
C ARG A 39 3.46 -10.07 12.65
N ALA A 40 2.46 -9.98 11.78
CA ALA A 40 2.32 -8.91 10.81
C ALA A 40 2.22 -7.53 11.50
N ILE A 41 1.43 -7.43 12.57
CA ILE A 41 1.28 -6.22 13.37
C ILE A 41 2.61 -5.82 14.03
N GLU A 42 3.32 -6.77 14.66
CA GLU A 42 4.65 -6.53 15.25
C GLU A 42 5.67 -6.03 14.20
N MET A 43 5.66 -6.64 13.01
CA MET A 43 6.52 -6.22 11.92
C MET A 43 6.19 -4.81 11.44
N ALA A 44 4.90 -4.47 11.35
CA ALA A 44 4.45 -3.12 11.01
C ALA A 44 4.84 -2.07 12.06
N HIS A 45 5.04 -2.44 13.33
CA HIS A 45 5.64 -1.53 14.30
C HIS A 45 7.13 -1.27 14.06
N SER A 46 7.85 -2.24 13.51
CA SER A 46 9.31 -2.21 13.42
C SER A 46 9.83 -1.71 12.08
N LYS A 47 9.06 -1.89 11.00
CA LYS A 47 9.48 -1.62 9.64
C LYS A 47 8.31 -1.12 8.80
N HIS A 48 8.58 -0.11 7.97
CA HIS A 48 7.60 0.39 7.02
C HIS A 48 7.40 -0.55 5.82
N PHE A 49 6.14 -0.76 5.44
CA PHE A 49 5.76 -1.51 4.24
C PHE A 49 4.97 -0.60 3.28
N ASP A 50 5.25 -0.66 1.99
CA ASP A 50 4.44 0.08 1.00
C ASP A 50 3.09 -0.62 0.75
N LEU A 51 3.05 -1.95 0.89
CA LEU A 51 1.89 -2.78 0.61
C LEU A 51 1.87 -4.01 1.51
N VAL A 52 0.70 -4.37 2.03
CA VAL A 52 0.45 -5.63 2.74
C VAL A 52 -0.51 -6.49 1.91
N ILE A 53 -0.19 -7.76 1.74
CA ILE A 53 -1.05 -8.75 1.10
C ILE A 53 -1.47 -9.73 2.19
N ALA A 54 -2.76 -9.84 2.46
CA ALA A 54 -3.30 -10.77 3.44
C ALA A 54 -4.02 -11.92 2.71
N ASP A 55 -3.66 -13.16 3.03
CA ASP A 55 -4.33 -14.36 2.53
C ASP A 55 -5.66 -14.56 3.29
N GLU A 56 -6.78 -14.39 2.60
CA GLU A 56 -8.13 -14.62 3.14
C GLU A 56 -8.54 -16.09 3.03
N THR A 57 -7.79 -16.91 2.28
CA THR A 57 -8.04 -18.36 2.20
C THR A 57 -7.58 -19.10 3.44
N ASP A 58 -6.66 -18.50 4.19
CA ASP A 58 -6.16 -19.00 5.45
C ASP A 58 -7.06 -18.55 6.62
N MET A 59 -7.76 -19.52 7.24
CA MET A 59 -8.66 -19.24 8.35
C MET A 59 -7.94 -18.80 9.64
N GLU A 60 -6.63 -19.05 9.75
CA GLU A 60 -5.84 -18.62 10.89
C GLU A 60 -5.51 -17.11 10.80
N ILE A 61 -5.59 -16.51 9.61
CA ILE A 61 -5.31 -15.10 9.38
C ILE A 61 -6.57 -14.25 9.56
N ASN A 62 -6.59 -13.41 10.60
CA ASN A 62 -7.67 -12.46 10.80
C ASN A 62 -7.51 -11.19 9.95
N VAL A 63 -7.93 -11.26 8.69
CA VAL A 63 -7.86 -10.14 7.73
C VAL A 63 -8.61 -8.89 8.23
N ARG A 64 -9.72 -9.05 8.95
CA ARG A 64 -10.51 -7.92 9.50
C ARG A 64 -9.75 -7.17 10.59
N LYS A 65 -8.99 -7.88 11.41
CA LYS A 65 -8.14 -7.26 12.43
C LYS A 65 -6.99 -6.50 11.76
N LEU A 66 -6.36 -7.09 10.75
CA LEU A 66 -5.30 -6.43 9.99
C LEU A 66 -5.80 -5.15 9.30
N SER A 67 -6.96 -5.19 8.65
CA SER A 67 -7.54 -4.01 7.99
C SER A 67 -7.90 -2.88 8.95
N ALA A 68 -8.23 -3.20 10.21
CA ALA A 68 -8.50 -2.20 11.23
C ALA A 68 -7.23 -1.62 11.87
N VAL A 69 -6.20 -2.45 12.08
CA VAL A 69 -5.00 -2.06 12.83
C VAL A 69 -3.95 -1.41 11.93
N LEU A 70 -3.72 -1.94 10.72
CA LEU A 70 -2.66 -1.45 9.83
C LEU A 70 -2.77 0.04 9.50
N PRO A 71 -3.96 0.61 9.19
CA PRO A 71 -4.07 2.04 8.90
C PRO A 71 -3.72 2.93 10.10
N VAL A 72 -3.89 2.43 11.33
CA VAL A 72 -3.52 3.15 12.56
C VAL A 72 -2.01 3.15 12.76
N LEU A 73 -1.34 2.05 12.42
CA LEU A 73 0.11 1.92 12.56
C LEU A 73 0.89 2.57 11.42
N GLN A 74 0.39 2.44 10.20
CA GLN A 74 1.03 2.90 8.97
C GLN A 74 0.00 3.47 8.01
N ALA A 75 -0.31 4.76 8.16
CA ALA A 75 -1.37 5.44 7.38
C ALA A 75 -1.11 5.45 5.85
N GLU A 76 0.13 5.25 5.40
CA GLU A 76 0.48 5.25 3.98
C GLU A 76 0.52 3.85 3.35
N THR A 77 0.36 2.81 4.18
CA THR A 77 0.44 1.41 3.77
C THR A 77 -0.95 0.94 3.36
N ASP A 78 -1.03 0.42 2.14
CA ASP A 78 -2.28 -0.18 1.66
C ASP A 78 -2.30 -1.68 1.90
N MET A 79 -3.50 -2.24 1.90
CA MET A 79 -3.73 -3.66 2.05
C MET A 79 -4.51 -4.21 0.86
N ILE A 80 -4.06 -5.33 0.32
CA ILE A 80 -4.78 -6.14 -0.68
C ILE A 80 -5.09 -7.49 -0.03
N THR A 81 -6.31 -7.99 -0.24
CA THR A 81 -6.68 -9.34 0.17
C THR A 81 -6.52 -10.31 -0.99
N TYR A 82 -5.97 -11.48 -0.71
CA TYR A 82 -5.84 -12.57 -1.66
C TYR A 82 -6.87 -13.66 -1.33
N ASN A 83 -7.71 -13.98 -2.32
CA ASN A 83 -8.90 -14.82 -2.12
C ASN A 83 -8.80 -16.13 -2.93
N GLY A 84 -7.59 -16.64 -3.17
CA GLY A 84 -7.36 -17.89 -3.93
C GLY A 84 -7.49 -17.73 -5.45
N GLY A 85 -7.41 -16.50 -5.97
CA GLY A 85 -7.41 -16.21 -7.40
C GLY A 85 -6.09 -16.61 -8.09
N SER A 86 -5.97 -16.36 -9.39
CA SER A 86 -4.72 -16.68 -10.08
C SER A 86 -3.59 -15.74 -9.67
N PHE A 87 -2.38 -16.25 -9.55
CA PHE A 87 -1.21 -15.42 -9.24
C PHE A 87 -0.93 -14.35 -10.30
N ALA A 88 -1.29 -14.60 -11.56
CA ALA A 88 -1.17 -13.62 -12.64
C ALA A 88 -2.05 -12.39 -12.36
N GLU A 89 -3.29 -12.60 -11.90
CA GLU A 89 -4.20 -11.52 -11.49
C GLU A 89 -3.66 -10.79 -10.27
N LEU A 90 -3.15 -11.51 -9.27
CA LEU A 90 -2.56 -10.88 -8.08
C LEU A 90 -1.37 -9.99 -8.44
N ASN A 91 -0.43 -10.49 -9.26
CA ASN A 91 0.72 -9.72 -9.72
C ASN A 91 0.29 -8.50 -10.54
N GLN A 92 -0.72 -8.64 -11.40
CA GLN A 92 -1.30 -7.52 -12.12
C GLN A 92 -1.89 -6.47 -11.16
N ASN A 93 -2.61 -6.91 -10.12
CA ASN A 93 -3.18 -6.02 -9.09
C ASN A 93 -2.08 -5.27 -8.32
N ILE A 94 -1.02 -5.96 -7.90
CA ILE A 94 0.14 -5.35 -7.23
C ILE A 94 0.79 -4.29 -8.13
N ARG A 95 1.05 -4.62 -9.41
CA ARG A 95 1.64 -3.69 -10.36
C ARG A 95 0.74 -2.47 -10.58
N GLN A 96 -0.55 -2.70 -10.80
CA GLN A 96 -1.51 -1.64 -11.01
C GLN A 96 -1.62 -0.74 -9.79
N HIS A 97 -1.60 -1.31 -8.59
CA HIS A 97 -1.59 -0.56 -7.33
C HIS A 97 -0.41 0.43 -7.27
N PHE A 98 0.81 -0.03 -7.53
CA PHE A 98 1.99 0.85 -7.53
C PHE A 98 1.94 1.91 -8.65
N ILE A 99 1.40 1.59 -9.82
CA ILE A 99 1.20 2.56 -10.91
C ILE A 99 0.22 3.64 -10.46
N THR A 100 -0.93 3.25 -9.88
CA THR A 100 -1.95 4.17 -9.38
C THR A 100 -1.37 5.09 -8.30
N LYS A 101 -0.68 4.55 -7.29
CA LYS A 101 0.02 5.33 -6.24
C LYS A 101 1.00 6.34 -6.82
N ARG A 102 1.79 5.92 -7.82
CA ARG A 102 2.74 6.81 -8.50
C ARG A 102 2.00 7.95 -9.19
N ASN A 103 0.94 7.64 -9.92
CA ASN A 103 0.14 8.64 -10.65
C ASN A 103 -0.55 9.61 -9.69
N GLU A 104 -1.14 9.12 -8.60
CA GLU A 104 -1.73 9.98 -7.56
C GLU A 104 -0.69 10.94 -6.96
N ARG A 105 0.52 10.44 -6.67
CA ARG A 105 1.61 11.29 -6.17
C ARG A 105 1.99 12.37 -7.19
N ILE A 106 2.08 12.03 -8.47
CA ILE A 106 2.38 12.99 -9.55
C ILE A 106 1.25 14.04 -9.65
N MET A 107 -0.01 13.61 -9.62
CA MET A 107 -1.17 14.51 -9.68
C MET A 107 -1.20 15.47 -8.48
N ARG A 108 -0.94 14.99 -7.26
CA ARG A 108 -0.82 15.86 -6.07
C ARG A 108 0.28 16.90 -6.23
N PHE A 109 1.41 16.53 -6.83
CA PHE A 109 2.50 17.46 -7.08
C PHE A 109 2.12 18.52 -8.11
N LEU A 110 1.45 18.12 -9.21
CA LEU A 110 0.97 19.06 -10.24
C LEU A 110 -0.07 20.06 -9.69
N VAL A 111 -0.96 19.63 -8.79
CA VAL A 111 -1.94 20.52 -8.13
C VAL A 111 -1.27 21.54 -7.20
N LEU A 112 -0.18 21.16 -6.53
CA LEU A 112 0.58 22.10 -5.69
C LEU A 112 1.38 23.10 -6.55
N ASP A 113 1.93 22.68 -7.68
CA ASP A 113 2.67 23.56 -8.60
C ASP A 113 1.73 24.57 -9.29
N SER A 114 0.50 24.16 -9.64
CA SER A 114 -0.51 25.08 -10.19
C SER A 114 -1.06 26.10 -9.17
N SER A 115 -0.83 25.88 -7.87
CA SER A 115 -1.15 26.87 -6.82
C SER A 115 -0.07 27.96 -6.68
N GLY A 116 1.04 27.87 -7.43
CA GLY A 116 2.14 28.83 -7.42
C GLY A 116 1.97 30.06 -8.32
N SER A 117 0.89 30.20 -9.09
CA SER A 117 0.63 31.43 -9.86
C SER A 117 -0.39 32.33 -9.16
N HIS A 118 -0.03 32.88 -8.00
CA HIS A 118 -0.72 34.05 -7.46
C HIS A 118 -0.28 35.32 -8.22
N ALA A 119 -0.77 35.44 -9.45
CA ALA A 119 -0.82 36.70 -10.19
C ALA A 119 -2.01 37.58 -9.76
N GLU A 120 -2.75 37.22 -8.71
CA GLU A 120 -4.02 37.87 -8.33
C GLU A 120 -4.08 38.32 -6.85
N TRP A 121 -2.94 38.72 -6.25
CA TRP A 121 -2.91 39.34 -4.92
C TRP A 121 -2.98 40.88 -4.93
N ASN A 122 -3.18 41.50 -6.09
CA ASN A 122 -3.21 42.96 -6.22
C ASN A 122 -4.60 43.58 -6.41
N ASP A 123 -5.67 42.80 -6.55
CA ASP A 123 -7.04 43.33 -6.64
C ASP A 123 -7.84 42.96 -5.39
N PHE A 124 -7.56 43.66 -4.29
CA PHE A 124 -8.56 43.78 -3.23
C PHE A 124 -9.68 44.69 -3.75
N PRO A 125 -10.96 44.30 -3.66
CA PRO A 125 -12.05 45.19 -4.04
C PRO A 125 -12.02 46.42 -3.12
N ALA A 126 -12.06 47.61 -3.71
CA ALA A 126 -12.10 48.86 -2.96
C ALA A 126 -13.27 48.84 -1.99
N PHE A 127 -13.00 48.99 -0.69
CA PHE A 127 -14.05 49.20 0.31
C PHE A 127 -14.84 50.44 -0.09
N SER A 128 -16.13 50.26 -0.29
CA SER A 128 -17.08 51.29 -0.72
C SER A 128 -16.96 52.53 0.15
N ALA A 129 -16.70 53.68 -0.47
CA ALA A 129 -16.87 54.98 0.16
C ALA A 129 -18.37 55.28 0.31
N ASN A 130 -18.87 55.19 1.54
CA ASN A 130 -20.12 55.79 2.00
C ASN A 130 -19.88 56.39 3.39
#